data_AF-A0A3C0BTS5-F1
#
_entry.id   AF-A0A3C0BTS5-F1
#
_cell.length_a   1.000
_cell.length_b   1.000
_cell.length_c   1.000
_cell.angle_alpha   90.00
_cell.angle_beta   90.00
_cell.angle_gamma   90.00
#
_symmetry.space_group_name_H-M   'P 1'
#
loop_
_entity.id
_entity.type
_entity.pdbx_description
1 polymer ?
#
loop_
_entity_poly.entity_id
_entity_poly.type
_entity_poly.pdbx_seq_one_letter_code
_entity_poly.pdbx_strand_id
1 'polypeptide(L)' 'MRGDTIVVMMPGTRFSVTYRMLEDPQLWSDLVLDDQDATITRAEFLARGWKAANDKARELGWIV' A
#
# COMPACT_ATOMS: atom_id res chain seq x y z
N MET A 1 -17.04 -7.37 -7.87
CA MET A 1 -16.88 -5.93 -7.58
C MET A 1 -15.39 -5.62 -7.68
N ARG A 2 -14.97 -4.77 -8.63
CA ARG A 2 -13.59 -4.26 -8.69
C ARG A 2 -13.64 -2.88 -8.02
N GLY A 3 -13.36 -2.83 -6.72
CA GLY A 3 -13.08 -1.56 -6.06
C GLY A 3 -11.75 -1.00 -6.56
N ASP A 4 -11.59 0.31 -6.47
CA ASP A 4 -10.33 0.95 -6.86
C ASP A 4 -9.19 0.55 -5.91
N THR A 5 -7.99 0.45 -6.45
CA THR A 5 -6.81 -0.02 -5.71
C THR A 5 -5.62 0.91 -5.86
N ILE A 6 -4.80 0.99 -4.80
CA ILE A 6 -3.51 1.68 -4.79
C ILE A 6 -2.43 0.62 -4.64
N VAL A 7 -1.54 0.55 -5.62
CA VAL A 7 -0.36 -0.32 -5.57
C VAL A 7 0.85 0.52 -5.21
N VAL A 8 1.51 0.18 -4.11
CA VAL A 8 2.78 0.80 -3.70
C VAL A 8 3.91 -0.18 -3.99
N MET A 9 4.93 0.31 -4.71
CA MET A 9 6.14 -0.44 -5.02
C MET A 9 7.36 0.35 -4.54
N MET A 10 8.42 -0.35 -4.13
CA MET A 10 9.68 0.31 -3.78
C MET A 10 10.76 0.03 -4.85
N PRO A 11 11.20 1.06 -5.59
CA PRO A 11 12.24 0.91 -6.61
C PRO A 11 13.53 0.30 -6.05
N GLY A 12 14.15 -0.59 -6.81
CA GLY A 12 15.37 -1.30 -6.40
C GLY A 12 15.13 -2.48 -5.47
N THR A 13 13.88 -2.80 -5.16
CA THR A 13 13.48 -4.00 -4.41
C THR A 13 12.33 -4.70 -5.11
N ARG A 14 11.99 -5.90 -4.64
CA ARG A 14 10.80 -6.66 -5.04
C ARG A 14 9.58 -6.34 -4.19
N PHE A 15 9.70 -5.41 -3.23
CA PHE A 15 8.60 -5.04 -2.37
C PHE A 15 7.44 -4.42 -3.14
N SER A 16 6.24 -4.97 -2.91
CA SER A 16 4.99 -4.43 -3.41
C SER A 16 3.87 -4.67 -2.41
N VAL A 17 2.98 -3.71 -2.22
CA VAL A 17 1.75 -3.87 -1.44
C VAL A 17 0.57 -3.27 -2.19
N THR A 18 -0.54 -4.00 -2.20
CA THR A 18 -1.80 -3.50 -2.77
C THR A 18 -2.76 -3.13 -1.65
N TYR A 19 -3.21 -1.88 -1.66
CA TYR A 19 -4.29 -1.38 -0.83
C TYR A 19 -5.57 -1.26 -1.64
N ARG A 20 -6.70 -1.62 -1.03
CA ARG A 20 -8.02 -1.47 -1.65
C ARG A 20 -8.90 -0.61 -0.76
N MET A 21 -9.74 0.20 -1.39
CA MET A 21 -10.87 0.84 -0.71
C MET A 21 -12.00 -0.19 -0.67
N LEU A 22 -12.49 -0.49 0.54
CA LEU A 22 -13.76 -1.20 0.72
C LEU A 22 -14.88 -0.18 0.96
N GLU A 23 -16.08 -0.65 1.28
CA GLU A 23 -17.24 0.23 1.50
C GLU A 23 -17.05 1.19 2.70
N ASP A 24 -16.11 0.89 3.59
CA ASP A 24 -15.68 1.77 4.68
C ASP A 24 -14.64 2.81 4.22
N PRO A 25 -14.57 4.00 4.86
CA PRO A 25 -13.60 5.06 4.55
C PRO A 25 -12.18 4.73 5.05
N GLN A 26 -11.73 3.49 4.85
CA GLN A 26 -10.42 2.99 5.25
C GLN A 26 -9.84 2.08 4.18
N LEU A 27 -8.52 2.09 4.07
CA LEU A 27 -7.77 1.19 3.19
C LEU A 27 -7.51 -0.15 3.87
N TRP A 28 -7.61 -1.24 3.13
CA TRP A 28 -7.14 -2.55 3.54
C TRP A 28 -5.97 -3.02 2.69
N SER A 29 -4.93 -3.55 3.34
CA SER A 29 -3.84 -4.24 2.65
C SER A 29 -4.27 -5.64 2.25
N ASP A 30 -4.16 -5.97 0.97
CA ASP A 30 -4.65 -7.25 0.45
C ASP A 30 -3.52 -8.23 0.14
N LEU A 31 -2.44 -7.75 -0.47
CA LEU A 31 -1.30 -8.56 -0.85
C LEU A 31 -0.01 -7.80 -0.57
N VAL A 32 0.97 -8.50 0.01
CA VAL A 32 2.31 -7.99 0.24
C VAL A 32 3.30 -8.96 -0.42
N LEU A 33 4.00 -8.48 -1.45
CA LEU A 33 5.19 -9.14 -1.97
C LEU A 33 6.39 -8.67 -1.15
N ASP A 34 7.07 -9.61 -0.53
CA ASP A 34 8.24 -9.39 0.31
C ASP A 34 9.53 -9.44 -0.52
N ASP A 35 10.59 -8.83 -0.01
CA ASP A 35 11.94 -8.92 -0.56
C ASP A 35 12.92 -9.27 0.56
N GLN A 36 13.28 -10.55 0.64
CA GLN A 36 14.17 -11.07 1.69
C GLN A 36 15.63 -10.63 1.49
N ASP A 37 15.99 -10.20 0.27
CA ASP A 37 17.33 -9.76 -0.08
C ASP A 37 17.50 -8.24 0.14
N ALA A 38 16.40 -7.53 0.44
CA ALA A 38 16.42 -6.10 0.67
C ALA A 38 17.04 -5.73 2.02
N THR A 39 17.72 -4.58 2.05
CA THR A 39 18.32 -4.03 3.28
C THR A 39 17.29 -3.46 4.25
N ILE A 40 16.05 -3.22 3.79
CA ILE A 40 14.96 -2.76 4.65
C ILE A 40 14.08 -3.94 5.03
N THR A 41 13.51 -3.88 6.23
CA THR A 41 12.59 -4.90 6.68
C THR A 41 11.22 -4.75 6.01
N ARG A 42 10.47 -5.87 5.92
CA ARG A 42 9.07 -5.86 5.51
C ARG A 42 8.22 -4.89 6.33
N ALA A 43 8.46 -4.80 7.64
CA ALA A 43 7.71 -3.90 8.52
C ALA A 43 7.95 -2.43 8.17
N GLU A 44 9.19 -2.04 7.88
CA GLU A 44 9.52 -0.68 7.42
C GLU A 44 8.91 -0.38 6.06
N PHE A 45 8.93 -1.35 5.13
CA PHE A 45 8.26 -1.22 3.84
C PHE A 45 6.75 -0.96 4.04
N LEU A 46 6.08 -1.76 4.88
CA LEU A 46 4.64 -1.63 5.13
C LEU A 46 4.29 -0.30 5.81
N ALA A 47 5.10 0.19 6.74
CA ALA A 47 4.88 1.50 7.36
C ALA A 47 4.96 2.64 6.33
N ARG A 48 5.97 2.61 5.45
CA ARG A 48 6.13 3.57 4.35
C ARG A 48 4.99 3.46 3.34
N GLY A 49 4.63 2.23 2.97
CA GLY A 49 3.56 1.93 2.04
C GLY A 49 2.20 2.38 2.55
N TRP A 50 1.91 2.15 3.84
CA TRP A 50 0.67 2.59 4.47
C TRP A 50 0.53 4.11 4.42
N LYS A 51 1.60 4.84 4.75
CA LYS A 51 1.61 6.30 4.66
C LYS A 51 1.37 6.78 3.22
N ALA A 52 2.12 6.26 2.26
CA ALA A 52 2.00 6.66 0.85
C ALA A 52 0.60 6.37 0.28
N ALA A 53 0.01 5.23 0.63
CA ALA A 53 -1.33 4.87 0.19
C ALA A 53 -2.41 5.77 0.82
N ASN A 54 -2.28 6.11 2.10
CA ASN A 54 -3.22 7.02 2.76
C ASN A 54 -3.12 8.44 2.21
N ASP A 55 -1.90 8.94 1.97
CA ASP A 55 -1.69 10.24 1.34
C ASP A 55 -2.35 10.27 -0.05
N LYS A 56 -2.16 9.21 -0.84
CA LYS A 56 -2.80 9.09 -2.17
C LYS A 56 -4.32 8.95 -2.10
N ALA A 57 -4.84 8.19 -1.15
CA ALA A 57 -6.28 8.05 -0.96
C ALA A 57 -6.96 9.37 -0.57
N ARG A 58 -6.29 10.22 0.23
CA ARG A 58 -6.77 11.58 0.52
C ARG A 58 -6.78 12.47 -0.72
N GLU A 59 -5.72 12.42 -1.53
CA GLU A 59 -5.67 13.16 -2.81
C GLU A 59 -6.80 12.74 -3.77
N LEU A 60 -7.17 11.46 -3.76
CA LEU A 60 -8.24 10.90 -4.58
C LEU A 60 -9.64 11.11 -3.98
N GLY A 61 -9.75 11.66 -2.75
CA GLY A 61 -11.02 11.84 -2.05
C GLY A 61 -11.66 10.53 -1.57
N TRP A 62 -10.90 9.44 -1.47
CA TRP A 62 -11.38 8.13 -1.00
C TRP A 62 -11.58 8.09 0.51
N ILE A 63 -10.74 8.84 1.23
CA ILE A 63 -10.77 8.96 2.70
C ILE A 63 -10.62 10.43 3.08
N VAL A 64 -11.21 10.83 4.21
CA VAL A 64 -11.25 12.22 4.72
C VAL A 64 -10.25 12.39 5.86
#